data_AF-A0A7W2SSE3-F1
#
_entry.id   AF-A0A7W2SSE3-F1
#
_cell.length_a   1.000
_cell.length_b   1.000
_cell.length_c   1.000
_cell.angle_alpha   90.00
_cell.angle_beta   90.00
_cell.angle_gamma   90.00
#
_symmetry.space_group_name_H-M   'P 1'
#
loop_
_entity.id
_entity.type
_entity.pdbx_description
1 polymer ?
#
loop_
_entity_poly.entity_id
_entity_poly.type
_entity_poly.pdbx_seq_one_letter_code
_entity_poly.pdbx_strand_id
1 'polypeptide(L)'
;MNIKNITSLIPVVSIVSLILLMSTATKADETLKLFSPAFLDNQALPVQFTCEGDGISPPLNWQGVPDDAKSLVLIMDHMPIDHRPNKNPLDKPKTKGAGNEGNTLPLLHKEAKTKKPEGLRWYWSIYNIPANVSGIVSGANADVSSNKENEQPVGTFGSNVVNDNNEYAPPCSKGPGLKNYTFHLYALSKILALSESKHVSAEILRANMQGFVLASDALSVSFERSCQSRAKPHLEPDNHQDNQQGNQQEEKRHPPSTLPLCEQAKSTTDEDADSSTSLR
;
A
#
# COMPACT_ATOMS: atom_id res chain seq x y z
N MET A 1 -89.81 10.50 22.96
CA MET A 1 -88.51 10.29 23.63
C MET A 1 -87.43 10.80 22.70
N ASN A 2 -86.77 11.89 23.11
CA ASN A 2 -85.78 12.64 22.34
C ASN A 2 -84.39 12.14 22.73
N ILE A 3 -83.62 11.58 21.80
CA ILE A 3 -82.18 11.32 22.03
C ILE A 3 -81.45 12.27 21.11
N LYS A 4 -80.89 13.34 21.70
CA LYS A 4 -80.14 14.39 21.02
C LYS A 4 -78.74 13.87 20.69
N ASN A 5 -78.33 14.10 19.44
CA ASN A 5 -76.98 13.88 18.93
C ASN A 5 -75.95 14.64 19.78
N ILE A 6 -74.94 13.92 20.29
CA ILE A 6 -73.80 14.51 20.98
C ILE A 6 -72.71 14.72 19.93
N THR A 7 -72.68 15.91 19.36
CA THR A 7 -71.56 16.40 18.55
C THR A 7 -70.40 16.69 19.52
N SER A 8 -69.47 15.75 19.64
CA SER A 8 -68.25 15.91 20.42
C SER A 8 -67.29 16.86 19.70
N LEU A 9 -67.15 18.08 20.22
CA LEU A 9 -66.08 19.00 19.84
C LEU A 9 -64.72 18.35 20.21
N ILE A 10 -63.93 18.00 19.20
CA ILE A 10 -62.52 17.71 19.39
C ILE A 10 -61.80 19.06 19.55
N PRO A 11 -61.05 19.32 20.65
CA PRO A 11 -60.32 20.57 20.81
C PRO A 11 -59.18 20.64 19.78
N VAL A 12 -59.19 21.68 18.95
CA VAL A 12 -58.14 22.05 17.98
C VAL A 12 -56.92 22.66 18.71
N VAL A 13 -56.64 22.23 19.94
CA VAL A 13 -55.48 22.68 20.70
C VAL A 13 -54.44 21.57 20.68
N SER A 14 -53.38 21.83 19.91
CA SER A 14 -52.08 21.14 19.87
C SER A 14 -51.76 20.38 18.57
N ILE A 15 -51.86 21.06 17.43
CA ILE A 15 -51.28 20.62 16.14
C ILE A 15 -49.91 21.30 15.87
N VAL A 16 -49.35 22.08 16.81
CA VAL A 16 -48.14 22.91 16.54
C VAL A 16 -46.95 22.64 17.49
N SER A 17 -46.93 21.53 18.25
CA SER A 17 -45.74 21.21 19.08
C SER A 17 -45.36 19.73 19.09
N LEU A 18 -45.49 19.06 17.94
CA LEU A 18 -44.60 17.95 17.62
C LEU A 18 -43.47 18.50 16.74
N ILE A 19 -42.63 19.34 17.36
CA ILE A 19 -41.32 19.68 16.80
C ILE A 19 -40.59 18.36 16.67
N LEU A 20 -40.50 17.88 15.44
CA LEU A 20 -39.64 16.79 15.03
C LEU A 20 -38.23 17.16 15.51
N LEU A 21 -37.82 16.57 16.63
CA LEU A 21 -36.42 16.48 17.01
C LEU A 21 -35.77 15.63 15.93
N MET A 22 -35.47 16.26 14.80
CA MET A 22 -34.45 15.81 13.87
C MET A 22 -33.16 15.88 14.68
N SER A 23 -32.89 14.80 15.41
CA SER A 23 -31.56 14.53 15.92
C SER A 23 -30.67 14.48 14.68
N THR A 24 -30.02 15.58 14.36
CA THR A 24 -28.78 15.52 13.60
C THR A 24 -27.83 14.80 14.54
N ALA A 25 -27.83 13.46 14.46
CA ALA A 25 -26.71 12.69 14.95
C ALA A 25 -25.52 13.22 14.15
N THR A 26 -24.77 14.13 14.76
CA THR A 26 -23.48 14.56 14.26
C THR A 26 -22.67 13.26 14.20
N LYS A 27 -22.56 12.68 13.00
CA LYS A 27 -21.73 11.51 12.78
C LYS A 27 -20.36 11.89 13.31
N ALA A 28 -19.85 11.12 14.27
CA ALA A 28 -18.52 11.33 14.78
C ALA A 28 -17.58 11.43 13.57
N ASP A 29 -16.69 12.41 13.59
CA ASP A 29 -15.60 12.55 12.61
C ASP A 29 -14.71 11.31 12.77
N GLU A 30 -15.13 10.20 12.14
CA GLU A 30 -14.37 8.97 12.14
C GLU A 30 -13.19 9.22 11.20
N THR A 31 -12.07 9.62 11.80
CA THR A 31 -10.81 9.73 11.09
C THR A 31 -10.48 8.41 10.42
N LEU A 32 -10.15 8.43 9.14
CA LEU A 32 -9.67 7.25 8.42
C LEU A 32 -8.53 6.57 9.19
N LYS A 33 -8.65 5.26 9.39
CA LYS A 33 -7.64 4.44 10.06
C LYS A 33 -7.27 3.22 9.23
N LEU A 34 -5.98 3.03 8.99
CA LEU A 34 -5.39 1.87 8.31
C LEU A 34 -4.66 0.99 9.33
N PHE A 35 -4.90 -0.31 9.30
CA PHE A 35 -4.26 -1.29 10.17
C PHE A 35 -4.13 -2.65 9.49
N SER A 36 -3.37 -3.57 10.10
CA SER A 36 -3.27 -4.96 9.67
C SER A 36 -3.51 -5.90 10.85
N PRO A 37 -4.22 -7.01 10.68
CA PRO A 37 -4.27 -8.06 11.69
C PRO A 37 -2.94 -8.84 11.79
N ALA A 38 -2.03 -8.69 10.83
CA ALA A 38 -0.79 -9.47 10.79
C ALA A 38 0.43 -8.75 11.41
N PHE A 39 0.34 -7.44 11.63
CA PHE A 39 1.42 -6.65 12.23
C PHE A 39 0.90 -5.31 12.77
N LEU A 40 1.65 -4.76 13.73
CA LEU A 40 1.41 -3.42 14.27
C LEU A 40 2.26 -2.38 13.54
N ASP A 41 1.86 -1.10 13.69
CA ASP A 41 2.62 0.02 13.16
C ASP A 41 4.05 0.08 13.73
N ASN A 42 4.99 0.40 12.87
CA ASN A 42 6.43 0.47 13.11
C ASN A 42 7.09 -0.84 13.57
N GLN A 43 6.45 -1.99 13.36
CA GLN A 43 7.04 -3.31 13.64
C GLN A 43 7.72 -3.92 12.42
N ALA A 44 8.38 -5.07 12.61
CA ALA A 44 8.92 -5.86 11.51
C ALA A 44 7.80 -6.45 10.64
N LEU A 45 7.96 -6.41 9.32
CA LEU A 45 7.07 -7.07 8.38
C LEU A 45 7.25 -8.59 8.48
N PRO A 46 6.20 -9.38 8.75
CA PRO A 46 6.31 -10.84 8.80
C PRO A 46 6.89 -11.44 7.51
N VAL A 47 7.76 -12.45 7.68
CA VAL A 47 8.57 -13.05 6.59
C VAL A 47 7.74 -13.55 5.41
N GLN A 48 6.52 -14.05 5.65
CA GLN A 48 5.62 -14.52 4.60
C GLN A 48 5.24 -13.43 3.58
N PHE A 49 5.33 -12.15 3.96
CA PHE A 49 5.07 -11.01 3.08
C PHE A 49 6.35 -10.44 2.43
N THR A 50 7.51 -11.06 2.62
CA THR A 50 8.78 -10.63 2.05
C THR A 50 9.26 -11.65 1.01
N CYS A 51 10.34 -11.34 0.29
CA CYS A 51 10.93 -12.30 -0.64
C CYS A 51 11.63 -13.49 0.05
N GLU A 52 11.72 -13.49 1.38
CA GLU A 52 12.27 -14.60 2.16
C GLU A 52 11.21 -15.63 2.57
N GLY A 53 9.92 -15.32 2.37
CA GLY A 53 8.79 -16.23 2.57
C GLY A 53 7.95 -16.41 1.30
N ASP A 54 6.63 -16.49 1.46
CA ASP A 54 5.69 -16.77 0.36
C ASP A 54 5.54 -15.60 -0.63
N GLY A 55 5.95 -14.38 -0.25
CA GLY A 55 5.88 -13.20 -1.09
C GLY A 55 4.47 -12.70 -1.35
N ILE A 56 3.48 -13.13 -0.56
CA ILE A 56 2.07 -12.72 -0.70
C ILE A 56 1.85 -11.32 -0.12
N SER A 57 0.83 -10.61 -0.62
CA SER A 57 0.45 -9.30 -0.06
C SER A 57 -0.13 -9.45 1.36
N PRO A 58 0.15 -8.51 2.27
CA PRO A 58 -0.39 -8.56 3.63
C PRO A 58 -1.89 -8.24 3.68
N PRO A 59 -2.63 -8.79 4.65
CA PRO A 59 -3.99 -8.36 4.90
C PRO A 59 -3.99 -6.93 5.47
N LEU A 60 -4.87 -6.08 4.96
CA LEU A 60 -5.03 -4.70 5.42
C LEU A 60 -6.50 -4.42 5.68
N ASN A 61 -6.80 -3.70 6.75
CA ASN A 61 -8.14 -3.30 7.13
C ASN A 61 -8.16 -1.80 7.36
N TRP A 62 -9.33 -1.20 7.18
CA TRP A 62 -9.53 0.19 7.51
C TRP A 62 -10.96 0.49 7.97
N GLN A 63 -11.09 1.62 8.67
CA GLN A 63 -12.34 2.16 9.17
C GLN A 63 -12.33 3.69 9.08
N GLY A 64 -13.48 4.34 9.29
CA GLY A 64 -13.60 5.79 9.21
C GLY A 64 -13.43 6.33 7.80
N VAL A 65 -13.99 5.66 6.79
CA VAL A 65 -14.06 6.21 5.44
C VAL A 65 -15.08 7.36 5.43
N PRO A 66 -14.71 8.58 4.99
CA PRO A 66 -15.64 9.71 4.89
C PRO A 66 -16.85 9.38 4.00
N ASP A 67 -18.04 9.88 4.36
CA ASP A 67 -19.30 9.57 3.64
C ASP A 67 -19.34 10.09 2.20
N ASP A 68 -18.60 11.16 1.93
CA ASP A 68 -18.47 11.74 0.61
C ASP A 68 -17.41 11.04 -0.26
N ALA A 69 -16.66 10.09 0.31
CA ALA A 69 -15.71 9.29 -0.45
C ALA A 69 -16.41 8.44 -1.52
N LYS A 70 -15.85 8.44 -2.72
CA LYS A 70 -16.30 7.64 -3.87
C LYS A 70 -15.37 6.47 -4.15
N SER A 71 -14.10 6.60 -3.81
CA SER A 71 -13.13 5.52 -3.92
C SER A 71 -11.98 5.69 -2.93
N LEU A 72 -11.20 4.62 -2.76
CA LEU A 72 -9.96 4.61 -2.03
C LEU A 72 -8.78 4.28 -2.94
N VAL A 73 -7.59 4.70 -2.51
CA VAL A 73 -6.31 4.35 -3.12
C VAL A 73 -5.34 3.88 -2.04
N LEU A 74 -4.74 2.70 -2.27
CA LEU A 74 -3.66 2.15 -1.46
C LEU A 74 -2.34 2.27 -2.24
N ILE A 75 -1.27 2.75 -1.59
CA ILE A 75 0.09 2.77 -2.13
C ILE A 75 1.05 2.27 -1.06
N MET A 76 1.90 1.29 -1.39
CA MET A 76 3.05 0.90 -0.57
C MET A 76 4.32 1.46 -1.19
N ASP A 77 5.08 2.25 -0.44
CA ASP A 77 6.37 2.76 -0.86
C ASP A 77 7.46 2.69 0.22
N HIS A 78 8.71 2.87 -0.21
CA HIS A 78 9.87 3.06 0.64
C HIS A 78 10.66 4.26 0.12
N MET A 79 10.99 5.17 1.05
CA MET A 79 11.87 6.30 0.83
C MET A 79 13.21 6.04 1.55
N PRO A 80 14.34 5.98 0.83
CA PRO A 80 15.67 5.88 1.42
C PRO A 80 15.94 7.04 2.39
N ILE A 81 16.62 6.75 3.50
CA ILE A 81 16.87 7.68 4.62
C ILE A 81 17.61 8.96 4.17
N ASP A 82 18.42 8.88 3.10
CA ASP A 82 19.26 9.99 2.63
C ASP A 82 18.50 11.07 1.83
N HIS A 83 17.19 10.90 1.60
CA HIS A 83 16.38 11.82 0.79
C HIS A 83 15.17 12.41 1.52
N ARG A 84 15.08 12.29 2.86
CA ARG A 84 14.03 12.99 3.59
C ARG A 84 14.30 14.51 3.59
N PRO A 85 13.40 15.37 3.06
CA PRO A 85 13.53 16.81 3.28
C PRO A 85 13.47 17.11 4.78
N ASN A 86 14.36 17.98 5.25
CA ASN A 86 14.48 18.44 6.63
C ASN A 86 13.08 18.82 7.20
N LYS A 87 12.70 18.24 8.35
CA LYS A 87 11.39 18.45 9.00
C LYS A 87 11.28 19.74 9.81
N ASN A 88 12.10 20.77 9.54
CA ASN A 88 12.03 22.05 10.27
C ASN A 88 11.46 23.19 9.40
N PRO A 89 10.23 23.70 9.67
CA PRO A 89 9.61 24.80 8.92
C PRO A 89 10.27 26.19 9.07
N LEU A 90 11.41 26.31 9.78
CA LEU A 90 12.02 27.61 10.13
C LEU A 90 13.47 27.78 9.67
N ASP A 91 14.06 26.82 8.97
CA ASP A 91 15.38 27.02 8.36
C ASP A 91 15.25 27.86 7.09
N LYS A 92 15.20 29.19 7.26
CA LYS A 92 15.42 30.13 6.15
C LYS A 92 16.82 29.92 5.58
N PRO A 93 17.00 29.83 4.25
CA PRO A 93 18.31 29.89 3.64
C PRO A 93 18.98 31.22 4.00
N LYS A 94 20.19 31.18 4.57
CA LYS A 94 21.03 32.36 4.72
C LYS A 94 21.46 32.83 3.33
N THR A 95 20.82 33.88 2.83
CA THR A 95 21.22 34.59 1.61
C THR A 95 22.61 35.20 1.82
N LYS A 96 23.60 34.79 1.01
CA LYS A 96 24.79 35.61 0.74
C LYS A 96 24.50 36.43 -0.51
N GLY A 97 24.63 37.74 -0.39
CA GLY A 97 24.25 38.69 -1.43
C GLY A 97 25.36 39.05 -2.42
N ALA A 98 24.95 39.99 -3.28
CA ALA A 98 25.68 40.86 -4.22
C ALA A 98 25.94 40.32 -5.64
N GLY A 99 25.35 41.01 -6.64
CA GLY A 99 25.73 40.91 -8.06
C GLY A 99 24.69 41.38 -9.09
N ASN A 100 24.41 42.69 -9.12
CA ASN A 100 23.70 43.59 -10.06
C ASN A 100 23.05 43.13 -11.39
N GLU A 101 21.78 43.57 -11.52
CA GLU A 101 21.06 44.26 -12.62
C GLU A 101 21.19 43.85 -14.10
N GLY A 102 20.02 43.60 -14.72
CA GLY A 102 19.82 43.66 -16.18
C GLY A 102 18.46 43.13 -16.63
N ASN A 103 17.52 44.04 -16.90
CA ASN A 103 16.17 43.79 -17.46
C ASN A 103 16.16 42.84 -18.66
N THR A 104 15.31 41.80 -18.64
CA THR A 104 14.42 41.40 -19.76
C THR A 104 13.37 40.43 -19.23
N LEU A 105 12.08 40.80 -19.30
CA LEU A 105 10.98 39.83 -19.28
C LEU A 105 10.82 39.27 -20.69
N PRO A 106 10.82 37.94 -20.85
CA PRO A 106 9.81 37.33 -21.71
C PRO A 106 9.09 36.17 -21.01
N LEU A 107 7.79 36.15 -21.25
CA LEU A 107 6.84 35.08 -20.96
C LEU A 107 7.35 33.74 -21.51
N LEU A 108 7.43 32.71 -20.65
CA LEU A 108 7.23 31.33 -21.08
C LEU A 108 6.70 30.51 -19.90
N HIS A 109 5.53 29.93 -20.09
CA HIS A 109 4.95 28.91 -19.23
C HIS A 109 5.96 27.78 -19.06
N LYS A 110 6.55 27.67 -17.87
CA LYS A 110 7.18 26.42 -17.43
C LYS A 110 6.28 25.88 -16.33
N GLU A 111 5.37 25.02 -16.75
CA GLU A 111 4.65 24.11 -15.86
C GLU A 111 5.66 23.54 -14.87
N ALA A 112 5.40 23.75 -13.58
CA ALA A 112 6.16 23.11 -12.52
C ALA A 112 5.85 21.62 -12.59
N LYS A 113 6.59 20.88 -13.42
CA LYS A 113 6.65 19.42 -13.35
C LYS A 113 7.13 19.08 -11.94
N THR A 114 6.22 18.63 -11.11
CA THR A 114 6.51 18.09 -9.79
C THR A 114 7.43 16.90 -9.98
N LYS A 115 8.75 17.12 -9.88
CA LYS A 115 9.74 16.04 -9.88
C LYS A 115 9.40 15.12 -8.70
N LYS A 116 9.21 13.83 -8.99
CA LYS A 116 9.33 12.74 -8.02
C LYS A 116 10.42 13.06 -7.00
N PRO A 117 10.17 12.94 -5.68
CA PRO A 117 11.26 12.99 -4.69
C PRO A 117 12.27 11.91 -5.07
N GLU A 118 13.51 12.31 -5.36
CA GLU A 118 14.57 11.39 -5.75
C GLU A 118 14.63 10.24 -4.74
N GLY A 119 14.56 8.99 -5.22
CA GLY A 119 14.64 7.79 -4.39
C GLY A 119 13.34 7.08 -3.98
N LEU A 120 12.15 7.65 -4.19
CA LEU A 120 10.90 6.93 -3.85
C LEU A 120 10.73 5.65 -4.70
N ARG A 121 10.51 4.51 -4.04
CA ARG A 121 10.24 3.21 -4.67
C ARG A 121 8.91 2.66 -4.20
N TRP A 122 8.00 2.37 -5.11
CA TRP A 122 6.69 1.80 -4.78
C TRP A 122 6.61 0.31 -5.16
N TYR A 123 5.99 -0.45 -4.28
CA TYR A 123 5.97 -1.92 -4.29
C TYR A 123 4.57 -2.46 -4.54
N TRP A 124 3.53 -1.66 -4.27
CA TRP A 124 2.15 -2.06 -4.47
C TRP A 124 1.28 -0.82 -4.62
N SER A 125 0.29 -0.89 -5.51
CA SER A 125 -0.75 0.13 -5.58
C SER A 125 -2.06 -0.48 -6.06
N ILE A 126 -3.16 -0.08 -5.43
CA ILE A 126 -4.51 -0.42 -5.84
C ILE A 126 -5.33 0.87 -5.78
N TYR A 127 -6.05 1.18 -6.85
CA TYR A 127 -6.86 2.39 -6.98
C TYR A 127 -8.28 2.06 -7.38
N ASN A 128 -9.16 3.04 -7.24
CA ASN A 128 -10.60 2.86 -7.48
C ASN A 128 -11.20 1.71 -6.63
N ILE A 129 -10.65 1.49 -5.43
CA ILE A 129 -11.26 0.60 -4.43
C ILE A 129 -12.60 1.23 -4.04
N PRO A 130 -13.75 0.53 -4.13
CA PRO A 130 -15.04 1.11 -3.75
C PRO A 130 -15.04 1.58 -2.28
N ALA A 131 -15.65 2.74 -2.01
CA ALA A 131 -15.65 3.36 -0.67
C ALA A 131 -16.32 2.52 0.43
N ASN A 132 -17.15 1.53 0.06
CA ASN A 132 -17.79 0.60 0.97
C ASN A 132 -16.93 -0.64 1.32
N VAL A 133 -15.78 -0.83 0.67
CA VAL A 133 -14.82 -1.87 1.04
C VAL A 133 -14.06 -1.43 2.29
N SER A 134 -13.83 -2.35 3.23
CA SER A 134 -13.17 -2.10 4.51
C SER A 134 -11.82 -2.82 4.69
N GLY A 135 -11.33 -3.49 3.65
CA GLY A 135 -10.06 -4.21 3.72
C GLY A 135 -9.71 -4.99 2.46
N ILE A 136 -8.51 -5.57 2.49
CA ILE A 136 -7.91 -6.41 1.47
C ILE A 136 -7.40 -7.67 2.16
N VAL A 137 -7.78 -8.83 1.64
CA VAL A 137 -7.32 -10.12 2.15
C VAL A 137 -5.86 -10.37 1.75
N SER A 138 -5.18 -11.22 2.51
CA SER A 138 -3.81 -11.61 2.17
C SER A 138 -3.75 -12.31 0.82
N GLY A 139 -2.74 -12.00 0.00
CA GLY A 139 -2.54 -12.61 -1.31
C GLY A 139 -3.46 -12.07 -2.42
N ALA A 140 -4.21 -10.99 -2.18
CA ALA A 140 -5.02 -10.35 -3.21
C ALA A 140 -4.16 -9.93 -4.41
N ASN A 141 -4.60 -10.32 -5.61
CA ASN A 141 -3.89 -10.11 -6.86
C ASN A 141 -4.83 -9.63 -7.98
N ALA A 142 -4.25 -9.24 -9.12
CA ALA A 142 -4.99 -8.71 -10.27
C ALA A 142 -5.61 -9.79 -11.18
N ASP A 143 -5.17 -11.05 -11.07
CA ASP A 143 -5.58 -12.15 -11.95
C ASP A 143 -6.84 -12.86 -11.42
N VAL A 144 -7.96 -12.57 -12.09
CA VAL A 144 -9.27 -13.19 -11.87
C VAL A 144 -9.27 -14.70 -12.11
N SER A 145 -8.31 -15.22 -12.90
CA SER A 145 -8.19 -16.65 -13.22
C SER A 145 -7.67 -17.49 -12.06
N SER A 146 -6.94 -16.86 -11.14
CA SER A 146 -6.41 -17.48 -9.92
C SER A 146 -7.35 -17.34 -8.71
N ASN A 147 -8.32 -16.43 -8.81
CA ASN A 147 -9.33 -16.23 -7.79
C ASN A 147 -10.37 -17.36 -7.86
N LYS A 148 -10.87 -17.79 -6.70
CA LYS A 148 -12.03 -18.70 -6.68
C LYS A 148 -13.16 -18.04 -7.47
N GLU A 149 -13.88 -18.82 -8.27
CA GLU A 149 -14.98 -18.34 -9.10
C GLU A 149 -15.86 -17.33 -8.32
N ASN A 150 -16.04 -16.12 -8.88
CA ASN A 150 -16.71 -14.92 -8.33
C ASN A 150 -15.94 -13.94 -7.42
N GLU A 151 -14.65 -14.10 -7.15
CA GLU A 151 -13.88 -13.04 -6.46
C GLU A 151 -13.30 -12.03 -7.46
N GLN A 152 -14.02 -10.91 -7.64
CA GLN A 152 -13.51 -9.75 -8.37
C GLN A 152 -12.39 -9.06 -7.57
N PRO A 153 -11.36 -8.51 -8.24
CA PRO A 153 -10.36 -7.69 -7.57
C PRO A 153 -11.01 -6.54 -6.79
N VAL A 154 -10.50 -6.25 -5.59
CA VAL A 154 -10.99 -5.18 -4.69
C VAL A 154 -10.88 -3.77 -5.29
N GLY A 155 -10.15 -3.62 -6.39
CA GLY A 155 -9.92 -2.39 -7.15
C GLY A 155 -9.01 -2.68 -8.33
N THR A 156 -8.53 -1.64 -9.00
CA THR A 156 -7.58 -1.77 -10.11
C THR A 156 -6.14 -1.71 -9.60
N PHE A 157 -5.31 -2.68 -10.00
CA PHE A 157 -3.91 -2.73 -9.59
C PHE A 157 -3.05 -1.86 -10.51
N GLY A 158 -2.17 -1.05 -9.91
CA GLY A 158 -1.17 -0.25 -10.61
C GLY A 158 0.21 -0.92 -10.63
N SER A 159 1.10 -0.42 -11.48
CA SER A 159 2.42 -1.02 -11.72
C SER A 159 3.44 -0.69 -10.61
N ASN A 160 4.28 -1.67 -10.25
CA ASN A 160 5.36 -1.49 -9.27
C ASN A 160 6.73 -1.25 -9.93
N VAL A 161 7.71 -0.71 -9.18
CA VAL A 161 9.06 -0.43 -9.73
C VAL A 161 10.01 -1.63 -9.74
N VAL A 162 9.60 -2.78 -9.21
CA VAL A 162 10.45 -3.96 -9.08
C VAL A 162 10.45 -4.76 -10.37
N ASN A 163 9.28 -5.05 -10.92
CA ASN A 163 9.10 -5.84 -12.13
C ASN A 163 8.17 -5.20 -13.18
N ASP A 164 7.62 -4.01 -12.91
CA ASP A 164 6.71 -3.28 -13.80
C ASP A 164 5.36 -3.99 -14.05
N ASN A 165 5.01 -4.96 -13.19
CA ASN A 165 3.72 -5.64 -13.21
C ASN A 165 2.69 -4.95 -12.29
N ASN A 166 1.41 -5.22 -12.54
CA ASN A 166 0.28 -4.73 -11.74
C ASN A 166 -0.01 -5.68 -10.57
N GLU A 167 0.97 -5.81 -9.68
CA GLU A 167 0.91 -6.74 -8.54
C GLU A 167 1.69 -6.21 -7.34
N TYR A 168 1.54 -6.89 -6.21
CA TYR A 168 2.39 -6.72 -5.04
C TYR A 168 3.80 -7.24 -5.33
N ALA A 169 4.81 -6.39 -5.19
CA ALA A 169 6.21 -6.80 -5.19
C ALA A 169 6.73 -6.91 -3.75
N PRO A 170 7.04 -8.12 -3.25
CA PRO A 170 7.48 -8.28 -1.87
C PRO A 170 8.81 -7.56 -1.60
N PRO A 171 8.97 -6.90 -0.44
CA PRO A 171 10.24 -6.36 0.01
C PRO A 171 11.38 -7.36 -0.12
N CYS A 172 12.41 -6.96 -0.87
CA CYS A 172 13.59 -7.77 -1.11
C CYS A 172 14.84 -6.90 -1.04
N SER A 173 15.22 -6.50 0.17
CA SER A 173 16.45 -5.71 0.39
C SER A 173 17.64 -6.43 -0.26
N LYS A 174 18.49 -5.70 -1.00
CA LYS A 174 19.69 -6.26 -1.66
C LYS A 174 20.98 -5.98 -0.91
N GLY A 175 20.92 -5.16 0.13
CA GLY A 175 22.06 -4.77 0.95
C GLY A 175 21.67 -4.68 2.42
N PRO A 176 22.65 -4.44 3.30
CA PRO A 176 22.40 -4.30 4.73
C PRO A 176 21.52 -3.09 5.03
N GLY A 177 20.98 -3.07 6.24
CA GLY A 177 20.25 -1.94 6.79
C GLY A 177 18.74 -2.12 6.74
N LEU A 178 18.13 -1.79 7.87
CA LEU A 178 16.70 -1.68 8.05
C LEU A 178 16.08 -0.72 7.05
N LYS A 179 15.08 -1.20 6.32
CA LYS A 179 14.27 -0.39 5.40
C LYS A 179 12.87 -0.25 5.96
N ASN A 180 12.37 0.97 5.96
CA ASN A 180 10.99 1.26 6.34
C ASN A 180 10.12 1.37 5.09
N TYR A 181 9.06 0.59 5.08
CA TYR A 181 8.02 0.60 4.07
C TYR A 181 6.76 1.21 4.68
N THR A 182 6.06 2.03 3.92
CA THR A 182 4.84 2.69 4.36
C THR A 182 3.71 2.37 3.40
N PHE A 183 2.63 1.81 3.95
CA PHE A 183 1.33 1.73 3.28
C PHE A 183 0.60 3.05 3.53
N HIS A 184 0.12 3.68 2.46
CA HIS A 184 -0.69 4.90 2.50
C HIS A 184 -2.07 4.56 1.96
N LEU A 185 -3.10 4.92 2.71
CA LEU A 185 -4.50 4.85 2.27
C LEU A 185 -5.04 6.26 2.09
N TYR A 186 -5.69 6.52 0.97
CA TYR A 186 -6.35 7.79 0.65
C TYR A 186 -7.82 7.55 0.36
N ALA A 187 -8.70 8.30 0.99
CA ALA A 187 -10.11 8.39 0.61
C ALA A 187 -10.32 9.58 -0.32
N LEU A 188 -10.95 9.34 -1.48
CA LEU A 188 -11.11 10.34 -2.54
C LEU A 188 -12.57 10.69 -2.76
N SER A 189 -12.86 11.96 -3.03
CA SER A 189 -14.19 12.44 -3.43
C SER A 189 -14.60 12.06 -4.85
N LYS A 190 -13.74 11.36 -5.59
CA LYS A 190 -13.98 10.94 -6.99
C LYS A 190 -13.38 9.59 -7.30
N ILE A 191 -13.94 8.94 -8.32
CA ILE A 191 -13.29 7.83 -9.02
C ILE A 191 -12.23 8.40 -9.99
N LEU A 192 -11.05 7.80 -10.03
CA LEU A 192 -9.98 8.21 -10.95
C LEU A 192 -10.26 7.65 -12.35
N ALA A 193 -10.53 8.54 -13.30
CA ALA A 193 -10.67 8.20 -14.71
C ALA A 193 -9.27 8.22 -15.37
N LEU A 194 -8.54 7.12 -15.20
CA LEU A 194 -7.24 6.93 -15.83
C LEU A 194 -7.43 6.12 -17.12
N SER A 195 -6.69 6.46 -18.17
CA SER A 195 -6.67 5.66 -19.40
C SER A 195 -6.28 4.22 -19.04
N GLU A 196 -6.85 3.24 -19.73
CA GLU A 196 -6.56 1.79 -19.59
C GLU A 196 -5.14 1.44 -20.08
N SER A 197 -4.15 2.25 -19.71
CA SER A 197 -2.74 1.97 -19.93
C SER A 197 -2.33 0.85 -19.00
N LYS A 198 -1.62 -0.14 -19.54
CA LYS A 198 -1.07 -1.26 -18.77
C LYS A 198 -0.22 -0.84 -17.55
N HIS A 199 0.28 0.41 -17.51
CA HIS A 199 1.16 0.91 -16.45
C HIS A 199 0.59 2.16 -15.78
N VAL A 200 -0.15 1.98 -14.68
CA VAL A 200 -0.57 3.09 -13.81
C VAL A 200 0.34 3.09 -12.58
N SER A 201 1.30 4.01 -12.55
CA SER A 201 2.28 4.10 -11.46
C SER A 201 1.77 4.88 -10.26
N ALA A 202 2.38 4.68 -9.08
CA ALA A 202 2.08 5.49 -7.90
C ALA A 202 2.30 6.99 -8.12
N GLU A 203 3.20 7.38 -9.04
CA GLU A 203 3.40 8.79 -9.42
C GLU A 203 2.19 9.34 -10.18
N ILE A 204 1.66 8.58 -11.14
CA ILE A 204 0.43 8.93 -11.86
C ILE A 204 -0.73 9.05 -10.88
N LEU A 205 -0.87 8.08 -9.96
CA LEU A 205 -1.91 8.13 -8.92
C LEU A 205 -1.79 9.39 -8.07
N ARG A 206 -0.62 9.66 -7.48
CA ARG A 206 -0.39 10.84 -6.63
C ARG A 206 -0.65 12.16 -7.36
N ALA A 207 -0.35 12.26 -8.65
CA ALA A 207 -0.69 13.43 -9.45
C ALA A 207 -2.21 13.59 -9.64
N ASN A 208 -2.92 12.50 -9.92
CA ASN A 208 -4.36 12.53 -10.22
C ASN A 208 -5.27 12.58 -8.98
N MET A 209 -4.72 12.34 -7.78
CA MET A 209 -5.44 12.49 -6.51
C MET A 209 -5.45 13.93 -5.98
N GLN A 210 -4.60 14.81 -6.49
CA GLN A 210 -4.46 16.18 -5.96
C GLN A 210 -5.79 16.94 -6.02
N GLY A 211 -6.17 17.57 -4.91
CA GLY A 211 -7.43 18.29 -4.78
C GLY A 211 -8.67 17.42 -4.53
N PHE A 212 -8.52 16.09 -4.48
CA PHE A 212 -9.64 15.16 -4.25
C PHE A 212 -9.49 14.29 -3.00
N VAL A 213 -8.37 14.38 -2.28
CA VAL A 213 -8.16 13.63 -1.03
C VAL A 213 -9.00 14.25 0.09
N LEU A 214 -9.89 13.44 0.65
CA LEU A 214 -10.78 13.78 1.77
C LEU A 214 -10.15 13.42 3.11
N ALA A 215 -9.53 12.23 3.17
CA ALA A 215 -8.82 11.73 4.34
C ALA A 215 -7.66 10.83 3.90
N SER A 216 -6.68 10.67 4.76
CA SER A 216 -5.58 9.74 4.55
C SER A 216 -5.08 9.17 5.86
N ASP A 217 -4.57 7.94 5.83
CA ASP A 217 -3.81 7.36 6.93
C ASP A 217 -2.62 6.56 6.41
N ALA A 218 -1.68 6.25 7.30
CA ALA A 218 -0.48 5.50 6.95
C ALA A 218 -0.12 4.46 8.01
N LEU A 219 0.42 3.34 7.53
CA LEU A 219 0.90 2.22 8.35
C LEU A 219 2.32 1.87 7.92
N SER A 220 3.26 1.89 8.85
CA SER A 220 4.67 1.64 8.58
C SER A 220 5.12 0.31 9.14
N VAL A 221 6.03 -0.34 8.41
CA VAL A 221 6.71 -1.58 8.80
C VAL A 221 8.17 -1.51 8.41
N SER A 222 8.99 -2.35 9.02
CA SER A 222 10.40 -2.45 8.73
C SER A 222 10.80 -3.84 8.21
N PHE A 223 11.79 -3.90 7.34
CA PHE A 223 12.38 -5.15 6.88
C PHE A 223 13.88 -4.97 6.65
N GLU A 224 14.66 -5.92 7.15
CA GLU A 224 16.10 -6.04 6.95
C GLU A 224 16.41 -7.49 6.62
N ARG A 225 17.38 -7.72 5.71
CA ARG A 225 17.92 -9.05 5.48
C ARG A 225 19.22 -9.20 6.27
N SER A 226 19.38 -10.31 6.96
CA SER A 226 20.61 -10.67 7.67
C SER A 226 21.62 -11.39 6.76
N CYS A 227 21.17 -12.12 5.73
CA CYS A 227 22.02 -12.89 4.82
C CYS A 227 21.29 -13.26 3.50
N GLN A 228 22.03 -13.74 2.50
CA GLN A 228 21.52 -14.28 1.25
C GLN A 228 21.16 -15.76 1.42
N SER A 229 19.91 -16.13 1.21
CA SER A 229 19.51 -17.53 1.00
C SER A 229 20.09 -18.01 -0.33
N ARG A 230 20.65 -19.24 -0.38
CA ARG A 230 21.04 -19.85 -1.66
C ARG A 230 19.80 -19.91 -2.58
N ALA A 231 19.98 -19.60 -3.85
CA ALA A 231 18.92 -19.75 -4.85
C ALA A 231 18.33 -21.17 -4.75
N LYS A 232 17.00 -21.28 -4.67
CA LYS A 232 16.34 -22.59 -4.86
C LYS A 232 16.82 -23.13 -6.21
N PRO A 233 17.30 -24.38 -6.30
CA PRO A 233 17.59 -24.98 -7.59
C PRO A 233 16.35 -24.82 -8.48
N HIS A 234 16.53 -24.16 -9.62
CA HIS A 234 15.56 -24.24 -10.69
C HIS A 234 15.49 -25.72 -11.05
N LEU A 235 14.37 -26.38 -10.76
CA LEU A 235 14.10 -27.69 -11.34
C LEU A 235 13.92 -27.45 -12.83
N GLU A 236 14.99 -27.61 -13.60
CA GLU A 236 14.91 -27.64 -15.06
C GLU A 236 13.98 -28.80 -15.46
N PRO A 237 12.99 -28.57 -16.33
CA PRO A 237 12.33 -29.67 -17.00
C PRO A 237 13.32 -30.32 -17.98
N ASP A 238 13.56 -31.62 -17.80
CA ASP A 238 14.30 -32.45 -18.76
C ASP A 238 13.71 -32.26 -20.16
N ASN A 239 14.47 -31.66 -21.08
CA ASN A 239 14.20 -31.88 -22.49
C ASN A 239 15.48 -31.87 -23.33
N HIS A 240 15.73 -33.01 -23.94
CA HIS A 240 16.78 -33.24 -24.92
C HIS A 240 16.48 -32.50 -26.25
N GLN A 241 17.56 -31.92 -26.79
CA GLN A 241 17.86 -31.73 -28.22
C GLN A 241 17.15 -30.62 -29.03
N ASP A 242 17.90 -29.51 -29.17
CA ASP A 242 18.65 -29.12 -30.38
C ASP A 242 18.19 -27.87 -31.18
N ASN A 243 19.21 -27.06 -31.46
CA ASN A 243 19.37 -25.94 -32.40
C ASN A 243 18.62 -24.59 -32.25
N GLN A 244 19.40 -23.64 -31.70
CA GLN A 244 19.73 -22.31 -32.23
C GLN A 244 18.65 -21.48 -32.94
N GLN A 245 18.16 -20.46 -32.23
CA GLN A 245 18.17 -19.09 -32.77
C GLN A 245 18.29 -18.09 -31.63
N GLY A 246 19.40 -17.34 -31.65
CA GLY A 246 19.73 -16.36 -30.62
C GLY A 246 18.69 -15.26 -30.54
N ASN A 247 18.13 -15.09 -29.35
CA ASN A 247 17.58 -13.82 -28.93
C ASN A 247 18.13 -13.53 -27.54
N GLN A 248 19.09 -12.60 -27.48
CA GLN A 248 19.59 -12.06 -26.23
C GLN A 248 18.46 -11.21 -25.63
N GLN A 249 17.51 -11.86 -24.96
CA GLN A 249 16.84 -11.19 -23.85
C GLN A 249 17.88 -11.14 -22.74
N GLU A 250 18.58 -10.01 -22.68
CA GLU A 250 19.37 -9.61 -21.54
C GLU A 250 18.43 -9.60 -20.32
N GLU A 251 18.33 -10.75 -19.66
CA GLU A 251 17.82 -10.89 -18.31
C GLU A 251 18.45 -9.74 -17.54
N LYS A 252 17.64 -8.76 -17.12
CA LYS A 252 18.09 -7.57 -16.39
C LYS A 252 18.82 -8.05 -15.13
N ARG A 253 20.13 -8.28 -15.26
CA ARG A 253 20.97 -8.78 -14.19
C ARG A 253 20.97 -7.74 -13.11
N HIS A 254 20.18 -8.00 -12.09
CA HIS A 254 20.22 -7.23 -10.88
C HIS A 254 21.65 -7.22 -10.34
N PRO A 255 22.15 -6.09 -9.83
CA PRO A 255 23.48 -6.05 -9.24
C PRO A 255 23.57 -7.08 -8.11
N PRO A 256 24.71 -7.77 -7.97
CA PRO A 256 24.89 -8.82 -6.96
C PRO A 256 24.66 -8.25 -5.56
N SER A 257 23.99 -9.03 -4.70
CA SER A 257 23.74 -8.62 -3.32
C SER A 257 25.07 -8.51 -2.55
N THR A 258 25.14 -7.56 -1.62
CA THR A 258 26.32 -7.31 -0.79
C THR A 258 26.27 -8.03 0.57
N LEU A 259 25.23 -8.82 0.84
CA LEU A 259 25.05 -9.55 2.09
C LEU A 259 25.85 -10.86 2.11
N PRO A 260 26.27 -11.39 3.27
CA PRO A 260 26.89 -12.72 3.34
C PRO A 260 25.88 -13.83 3.01
N LEU A 261 26.32 -15.02 2.58
CA LEU A 261 25.45 -16.20 2.47
C LEU A 261 25.00 -16.66 3.87
N CYS A 262 23.75 -17.12 4.00
CA CYS A 262 23.28 -17.69 5.26
C CYS A 262 24.04 -18.98 5.58
N GLU A 263 24.68 -19.05 6.74
CA GLU A 263 25.28 -20.27 7.25
C GLU A 263 24.16 -21.15 7.82
N GLN A 264 24.02 -22.37 7.31
CA GLN A 264 23.03 -23.28 7.86
C GLN A 264 23.51 -23.73 9.24
N ALA A 265 22.69 -23.49 10.27
CA ALA A 265 22.91 -24.08 11.58
C ALA A 265 22.99 -25.61 11.41
N LYS A 266 24.19 -26.16 11.59
CA LYS A 266 24.41 -27.60 11.62
C LYS A 266 23.58 -28.13 12.79
N SER A 267 22.58 -28.96 12.50
CA SER A 267 21.81 -29.69 13.49
C SER A 267 22.76 -30.57 14.30
N THR A 268 23.19 -30.13 15.48
CA THR A 268 23.88 -30.97 16.45
C THR A 268 22.83 -31.69 17.29
N THR A 269 22.35 -32.81 16.78
CA THR A 269 21.68 -33.84 17.59
C THR A 269 22.07 -35.17 16.97
N ASP A 270 23.15 -35.76 17.45
CA ASP A 270 23.40 -37.21 17.48
C ASP A 270 24.73 -37.43 18.19
N GLU A 271 24.66 -37.71 19.50
CA GLU A 271 25.52 -38.63 20.26
C GLU A 271 25.30 -38.36 21.76
N ASP A 272 24.23 -38.95 22.30
CA ASP A 272 24.17 -39.36 23.71
C ASP A 272 23.18 -40.53 23.80
N ALA A 273 23.67 -41.71 23.40
CA ALA A 273 23.05 -42.99 23.70
C ALA A 273 24.16 -44.02 23.93
N ASP A 274 24.87 -43.90 25.05
CA ASP A 274 25.51 -45.06 25.67
C ASP A 274 24.94 -45.26 27.08
N SER A 275 23.88 -46.05 27.13
CA SER A 275 23.50 -46.79 28.32
C SER A 275 22.99 -48.15 27.88
N SER A 276 23.86 -49.16 27.92
CA SER A 276 23.41 -50.51 28.21
C SER A 276 24.43 -51.26 29.06
N THR A 277 23.99 -51.58 30.27
CA THR A 277 24.62 -52.52 31.19
C THR A 277 24.17 -53.94 30.84
N SER A 278 25.06 -54.92 31.06
CA SER A 278 24.82 -56.36 31.35
C SER A 278 25.06 -57.37 30.22
N LEU A 279 26.13 -58.17 30.36
CA LEU A 279 26.07 -59.63 30.63
C LEU A 279 27.47 -60.29 30.46
N ARG A 280 28.15 -60.58 31.58
CA ARG A 280 28.73 -61.90 31.96
C ARG A 280 29.60 -61.79 33.20
#